data_AF-A0AAE9A0X2-F1
#
_entry.id   AF-A0AAE9A0X2-F1
#
_cell.length_a   1.000
_cell.length_b   1.000
_cell.length_c   1.000
_cell.angle_alpha   90.00
_cell.angle_beta   90.00
_cell.angle_gamma   90.00
#
_symmetry.space_group_name_H-M   'P 1'
#
loop_
_entity.id
_entity.type
_entity.pdbx_description
1 polymer ?
#
loop_
_entity_poly.entity_id
_entity_poly.type
_entity_poly.pdbx_seq_one_letter_code
_entity_poly.pdbx_strand_id
1 'polypeptide(L)'
;MTVPQLFYFDLRGFGEYIRLLFRDNQIEFEDIRLDHEPKDNRLDHGLEWQELKKSMIFGQMPCLKHDGKEYVQTGAIMRHLARIHGLNGSDEDEATFLDMFFEGVRDTRKEYSRFIYYDSPKREEMLESILPRDLADFEKLMKVHPGEFIIGDKPNYADYILFEELDVYTHLHATILDKYPSLKAFWVKMWQRPNLKAYLEKRKADRVWINAIEKGLD
;
A
#
# COMPACT_ATOMS: atom_id res chain seq x y z
N MET A 1 4.70 -5.14 25.11
CA MET A 1 4.05 -4.59 23.92
C MET A 1 2.92 -5.55 23.57
N THR A 2 1.71 -5.04 23.44
CA THR A 2 0.56 -5.83 22.98
C THR A 2 0.74 -6.16 21.50
N VAL A 3 0.18 -7.28 21.04
CA VAL A 3 0.12 -7.55 19.59
C VAL A 3 -0.68 -6.42 18.91
N PRO A 4 -0.13 -5.69 17.92
CA PRO A 4 -0.85 -4.66 17.21
C PRO A 4 -2.06 -5.23 16.45
N GLN A 5 -3.17 -4.52 16.44
CA GLN A 5 -4.37 -4.89 15.70
C GLN A 5 -4.60 -3.90 14.55
N LEU A 6 -4.57 -4.40 13.32
CA LEU A 6 -4.84 -3.63 12.11
C LEU A 6 -6.28 -3.85 11.65
N PHE A 7 -7.10 -2.80 11.72
CA PHE A 7 -8.46 -2.78 11.21
C PHE A 7 -8.46 -2.22 9.79
N TYR A 8 -8.91 -3.02 8.83
CA TYR A 8 -9.17 -2.57 7.45
C TYR A 8 -10.23 -3.45 6.78
N PHE A 9 -10.64 -3.06 5.58
CA PHE A 9 -11.51 -3.88 4.76
C PHE A 9 -10.81 -5.16 4.25
N ASP A 10 -11.58 -6.20 3.94
CA ASP A 10 -11.13 -7.45 3.30
C ASP A 10 -10.89 -7.23 1.79
N LEU A 11 -9.91 -6.38 1.51
CA LEU A 11 -9.35 -6.04 0.22
C LEU A 11 -7.93 -5.50 0.48
N ARG A 12 -7.14 -5.29 -0.57
CA ARG A 12 -5.79 -4.69 -0.47
C ARG A 12 -5.86 -3.24 0.01
N GLY A 13 -6.25 -2.32 -0.89
CA GLY A 13 -6.41 -0.90 -0.60
C GLY A 13 -5.27 -0.28 0.20
N PHE A 14 -5.60 0.67 1.09
CA PHE A 14 -4.62 1.33 1.94
C PHE A 14 -4.09 0.48 3.10
N GLY A 15 -4.77 -0.63 3.45
CA GLY A 15 -4.31 -1.56 4.48
C GLY A 15 -3.13 -2.40 4.01
N GLU A 16 -2.98 -2.59 2.71
CA GLU A 16 -1.98 -3.50 2.16
C GLU A 16 -0.55 -3.05 2.41
N TYR A 17 -0.26 -1.74 2.36
CA TYR A 17 1.08 -1.21 2.66
C TYR A 17 1.52 -1.62 4.08
N ILE A 18 0.58 -1.58 5.03
CA ILE A 18 0.80 -1.89 6.44
C ILE A 18 0.98 -3.40 6.63
N ARG A 19 0.14 -4.22 5.96
CA ARG A 19 0.27 -5.68 5.97
C ARG A 19 1.61 -6.14 5.40
N LEU A 20 2.03 -5.55 4.29
CA LEU A 20 3.33 -5.84 3.67
C LEU A 20 4.47 -5.51 4.61
N LEU A 21 4.46 -4.34 5.24
CA LEU A 21 5.46 -3.94 6.23
C LEU A 21 5.51 -4.95 7.40
N PHE A 22 4.37 -5.28 8.01
CA PHE A 22 4.36 -6.23 9.12
C PHE A 22 4.90 -7.61 8.72
N ARG A 23 4.39 -8.17 7.61
CA ARG A 23 4.74 -9.52 7.16
C ARG A 23 6.20 -9.61 6.79
N ASP A 24 6.70 -8.65 6.03
CA ASP A 24 8.07 -8.67 5.53
C ASP A 24 9.11 -8.56 6.65
N ASN A 25 8.78 -7.82 7.70
CA ASN A 25 9.63 -7.65 8.89
C ASN A 25 9.32 -8.67 9.99
N GLN A 26 8.46 -9.65 9.72
CA GLN A 26 8.06 -10.70 10.67
C GLN A 26 7.53 -10.15 12.00
N ILE A 27 6.87 -9.00 11.94
CA ILE A 27 6.21 -8.38 13.09
C ILE A 27 4.85 -9.06 13.24
N GLU A 28 4.63 -9.67 14.40
CA GLU A 28 3.34 -10.25 14.75
C GLU A 28 2.27 -9.16 14.85
N PHE A 29 1.11 -9.40 14.24
CA PHE A 29 -0.05 -8.50 14.27
C PHE A 29 -1.34 -9.28 14.02
N GLU A 30 -2.46 -8.74 14.49
CA GLU A 30 -3.80 -9.23 14.16
C GLU A 30 -4.35 -8.43 12.96
N ASP A 31 -4.66 -9.11 11.85
CA ASP A 31 -5.26 -8.52 10.65
C ASP A 31 -6.79 -8.62 10.76
N ILE A 32 -7.41 -7.61 11.36
CA ILE A 32 -8.87 -7.55 11.56
C ILE A 32 -9.50 -7.03 10.27
N ARG A 33 -10.06 -7.95 9.49
CA ARG A 33 -10.64 -7.67 8.17
C ARG A 33 -12.15 -7.62 8.23
N LEU A 34 -12.71 -6.48 7.80
CA LEU A 34 -14.15 -6.28 7.67
C LEU A 34 -14.57 -6.46 6.22
N ASP A 35 -15.67 -7.18 5.97
CA ASP A 35 -16.21 -7.31 4.63
C ASP A 35 -16.53 -5.91 4.04
N HIS A 36 -16.07 -5.65 2.82
CA HIS A 36 -16.33 -4.39 2.12
C HIS A 36 -17.66 -4.40 1.35
N GLU A 37 -18.18 -5.60 1.07
CA GLU A 37 -19.48 -5.84 0.43
C GLU A 37 -20.36 -6.72 1.33
N PRO A 38 -21.69 -6.52 1.33
CA PRO A 38 -22.61 -7.49 1.92
C PRO A 38 -22.64 -8.75 1.05
N LYS A 39 -21.95 -9.80 1.47
CA LYS A 39 -22.11 -11.14 0.90
C LYS A 39 -23.52 -11.62 1.24
N ASP A 40 -24.34 -11.89 0.23
CA ASP A 40 -25.65 -12.56 0.33
C ASP A 40 -26.77 -11.83 1.12
N ASN A 41 -27.32 -10.69 0.66
CA ASN A 41 -28.62 -10.14 1.14
C ASN A 41 -28.84 -10.10 2.69
N ARG A 42 -27.77 -10.20 3.49
CA ARG A 42 -27.81 -10.21 4.94
C ARG A 42 -27.63 -8.78 5.41
N LEU A 43 -28.61 -8.33 6.18
CA LEU A 43 -28.78 -6.96 6.64
C LEU A 43 -27.73 -6.51 7.68
N ASP A 44 -26.79 -7.37 8.10
CA ASP A 44 -25.96 -7.19 9.28
C ASP A 44 -24.48 -6.83 9.02
N HIS A 45 -23.90 -7.15 7.86
CA HIS A 45 -22.47 -6.87 7.58
C HIS A 45 -22.16 -5.36 7.46
N GLY A 46 -23.09 -4.58 6.92
CA GLY A 46 -22.99 -3.12 6.95
C GLY A 46 -23.08 -2.56 8.37
N LEU A 47 -23.79 -3.23 9.28
CA LEU A 47 -23.99 -2.75 10.66
C LEU A 47 -22.69 -2.83 11.47
N GLU A 48 -21.86 -3.87 11.29
CA GLU A 48 -20.57 -3.96 11.98
C GLU A 48 -19.65 -2.78 11.63
N TRP A 49 -19.50 -2.47 10.34
CA TRP A 49 -18.76 -1.27 9.94
C TRP A 49 -19.46 0.03 10.38
N GLN A 50 -20.77 0.17 10.21
CA GLN A 50 -21.48 1.41 10.61
C GLN A 50 -21.35 1.68 12.12
N GLU A 51 -21.39 0.66 12.96
CA GLU A 51 -21.17 0.82 14.40
C GLU A 51 -19.70 1.08 14.73
N LEU A 52 -18.77 0.31 14.15
CA LEU A 52 -17.34 0.52 14.37
C LEU A 52 -16.88 1.91 13.90
N LYS A 53 -17.40 2.39 12.78
CA LYS A 53 -17.14 3.72 12.21
C LYS A 53 -17.42 4.83 13.22
N LYS A 54 -18.48 4.73 14.02
CA LYS A 54 -18.81 5.73 15.05
C LYS A 54 -17.76 5.79 16.17
N SER A 55 -17.03 4.69 16.40
CA SER A 55 -15.99 4.61 17.42
C SER A 55 -14.61 5.07 16.93
N MET A 56 -14.40 5.16 15.62
CA MET A 56 -13.11 5.55 15.04
C MET A 56 -12.93 7.06 14.98
N ILE A 57 -11.72 7.54 15.28
CA ILE A 57 -11.38 8.97 15.40
C ILE A 57 -11.86 9.83 14.22
N PHE A 58 -11.71 9.35 12.98
CA PHE A 58 -12.18 10.05 11.77
C PHE A 58 -13.28 9.30 11.02
N GLY A 59 -13.87 8.26 11.61
CA GLY A 59 -14.85 7.40 10.93
C GLY A 59 -14.31 6.75 9.65
N GLN A 60 -13.02 6.42 9.64
CA GLN A 60 -12.28 5.90 8.48
C GLN A 60 -11.27 4.84 8.92
N MET A 61 -10.95 3.94 7.99
CA MET A 61 -9.87 2.96 8.09
C MET A 61 -8.82 3.22 7.00
N PRO A 62 -7.54 2.80 7.15
CA PRO A 62 -7.02 1.90 8.19
C PRO A 62 -6.91 2.52 9.58
N CYS A 63 -7.00 1.66 10.59
CA CYS A 63 -6.82 1.98 12.00
C CYS A 63 -5.90 0.92 12.63
N LEU A 64 -4.84 1.36 13.30
CA LEU A 64 -3.91 0.52 14.05
C LEU A 64 -4.10 0.75 15.54
N LYS A 65 -4.46 -0.30 16.29
CA LYS A 65 -4.47 -0.27 17.75
C LYS A 65 -3.22 -0.95 18.30
N HIS A 66 -2.45 -0.25 19.11
CA HIS A 66 -1.20 -0.76 19.67
C HIS A 66 -0.91 -0.09 21.02
N ASP A 67 -0.68 -0.89 22.07
CA ASP A 67 -0.38 -0.43 23.44
C ASP A 67 -1.40 0.60 23.98
N GLY A 68 -2.69 0.31 23.79
CA GLY A 68 -3.80 1.16 24.23
C GLY A 68 -3.96 2.47 23.45
N LYS A 69 -3.18 2.66 22.37
CA LYS A 69 -3.27 3.82 21.48
C LYS A 69 -3.96 3.43 20.18
N GLU A 70 -4.65 4.40 19.59
CA GLU A 70 -5.26 4.29 18.28
C GLU A 70 -4.56 5.23 17.30
N TYR A 71 -4.04 4.68 16.21
CA TYR A 71 -3.42 5.42 15.12
C TYR A 71 -4.23 5.23 13.85
N VAL A 72 -4.67 6.35 13.28
CA VAL A 72 -5.39 6.41 12.01
C VAL A 72 -4.57 7.22 11.01
N GLN A 73 -5.02 7.28 9.76
CA GLN A 73 -4.27 7.79 8.60
C GLN A 73 -3.08 6.90 8.22
N THR A 74 -3.16 6.35 7.02
CA THR A 74 -2.18 5.41 6.45
C THR A 74 -0.74 5.93 6.57
N GLY A 75 -0.49 7.18 6.20
CA GLY A 75 0.85 7.78 6.27
C GLY A 75 1.38 7.92 7.70
N ALA A 76 0.51 8.22 8.68
CA ALA A 76 0.89 8.30 10.08
C ALA A 76 1.20 6.93 10.68
N ILE A 77 0.39 5.92 10.34
CA ILE A 77 0.62 4.52 10.74
C ILE A 77 1.95 4.01 10.18
N MET A 78 2.18 4.17 8.88
CA MET A 78 3.42 3.70 8.23
C MET A 78 4.66 4.35 8.84
N ARG A 79 4.66 5.67 9.04
CA ARG A 79 5.77 6.38 9.68
C ARG A 79 5.94 6.03 11.16
N HIS A 80 4.86 5.76 11.90
CA HIS A 80 4.94 5.28 13.27
C HIS A 80 5.66 3.92 13.34
N LEU A 81 5.21 2.96 12.53
CA LEU A 81 5.83 1.64 12.43
C LEU A 81 7.28 1.76 11.98
N ALA A 82 7.57 2.65 11.03
CA ALA A 82 8.92 2.91 10.57
C ALA A 82 9.85 3.33 11.70
N ARG A 83 9.43 4.30 12.52
CA ARG A 83 10.25 4.80 13.64
C ARG A 83 10.50 3.74 14.71
N ILE A 84 9.49 2.95 15.08
CA ILE A 84 9.64 1.96 16.16
C ILE A 84 10.38 0.69 15.71
N HIS A 85 10.49 0.44 14.41
CA HIS A 85 11.16 -0.73 13.84
C HIS A 85 12.44 -0.40 13.05
N GLY A 86 12.88 0.86 13.03
CA GLY A 86 14.12 1.26 12.35
C GLY A 86 14.04 1.20 10.82
N LEU A 87 12.89 1.56 10.23
CA LEU A 87 12.63 1.56 8.78
C LEU A 87 12.46 2.98 8.22
N ASN A 88 13.00 4.00 8.89
CA ASN A 88 12.75 5.43 8.62
C ASN A 88 14.02 6.19 8.23
N GLY A 89 14.96 5.54 7.55
CA GLY A 89 16.29 6.10 7.28
C GLY A 89 17.18 6.12 8.52
N SER A 90 18.43 6.55 8.33
CA SER A 90 19.46 6.62 9.38
C SER A 90 19.65 8.02 9.96
N ASP A 91 19.19 9.06 9.25
CA ASP A 91 19.21 10.45 9.67
C ASP A 91 17.96 11.21 9.17
N GLU A 92 17.90 12.51 9.48
CA GLU A 92 16.77 13.37 9.12
C GLU A 92 16.67 13.61 7.61
N ASP A 93 17.79 13.64 6.89
CA ASP A 93 17.80 13.87 5.45
C ASP A 93 17.22 12.64 4.73
N GLU A 94 17.62 11.43 5.14
CA GLU A 94 17.04 10.19 4.64
C GLU A 94 15.57 10.05 5.03
N ALA A 95 15.20 10.36 6.28
CA ALA A 95 13.81 10.34 6.73
C ALA A 95 12.92 11.29 5.89
N THR A 96 13.41 12.50 5.62
CA THR A 96 12.73 13.50 4.79
C THR A 96 12.61 13.03 3.35
N PHE A 97 13.65 12.41 2.79
CA PHE A 97 13.59 11.84 1.45
C PHE A 97 12.55 10.73 1.34
N LEU A 98 12.48 9.83 2.33
CA LEU A 98 11.46 8.79 2.38
C LEU A 98 10.05 9.37 2.49
N ASP A 99 9.88 10.43 3.29
CA ASP A 99 8.62 11.16 3.38
C ASP A 99 8.19 11.74 2.03
N MET A 100 9.10 12.41 1.33
CA MET A 100 8.85 12.97 0.01
C MET A 100 8.49 11.88 -1.00
N PHE A 101 9.22 10.75 -1.00
CA PHE A 101 8.94 9.63 -1.89
C PHE A 101 7.56 9.02 -1.60
N PHE A 102 7.26 8.75 -0.32
CA PHE A 102 5.99 8.18 0.11
C PHE A 102 4.81 9.07 -0.31
N GLU A 103 4.89 10.39 -0.09
CA GLU A 103 3.81 11.31 -0.48
C GLU A 103 3.69 11.44 -2.02
N GLY A 104 4.79 11.39 -2.76
CA GLY A 104 4.75 11.34 -4.22
C GLY A 104 3.97 10.12 -4.75
N VAL A 105 4.20 8.95 -4.16
CA VAL A 105 3.41 7.74 -4.49
C VAL A 105 1.94 7.89 -4.08
N ARG A 106 1.65 8.56 -2.96
CA ARG A 106 0.28 8.86 -2.52
C ARG A 106 -0.47 9.76 -3.50
N ASP A 107 0.20 10.71 -4.14
CA ASP A 107 -0.41 11.57 -5.16
C ASP A 107 -0.81 10.77 -6.41
N THR A 108 0.05 9.87 -6.91
CA THR A 108 -0.32 8.94 -8.00
C THR A 108 -1.47 8.03 -7.59
N ARG A 109 -1.44 7.50 -6.36
CA ARG A 109 -2.54 6.68 -5.80
C ARG A 109 -3.85 7.45 -5.76
N LYS A 110 -3.83 8.76 -5.50
CA LYS A 110 -5.03 9.59 -5.50
C LYS A 110 -5.65 9.66 -6.90
N GLU A 111 -4.85 9.87 -7.93
CA GLU A 111 -5.33 9.85 -9.33
C GLU A 111 -5.84 8.47 -9.75
N TYR A 112 -5.13 7.39 -9.38
CA TYR A 112 -5.61 6.02 -9.58
C TYR A 112 -6.96 5.78 -8.87
N SER A 113 -7.10 6.23 -7.63
CA SER A 113 -8.35 6.09 -6.88
C SER A 113 -9.49 6.84 -7.57
N ARG A 114 -9.22 8.02 -8.13
CA ARG A 114 -10.25 8.76 -8.87
C ARG A 114 -10.64 8.07 -10.18
N PHE A 115 -9.69 7.49 -10.90
CA PHE A 115 -9.96 6.65 -12.08
C PHE A 115 -10.92 5.49 -11.74
N ILE A 116 -10.65 4.77 -10.65
CA ILE A 116 -11.45 3.63 -10.19
C ILE A 116 -12.86 4.07 -9.76
N TYR A 117 -12.98 5.06 -8.87
CA TYR A 117 -14.24 5.38 -8.19
C TYR A 117 -15.07 6.49 -8.85
N TYR A 118 -14.46 7.34 -9.70
CA TYR A 118 -15.11 8.53 -10.26
C TYR A 118 -15.00 8.64 -11.78
N ASP A 119 -14.45 7.63 -12.46
CA ASP A 119 -14.31 7.63 -13.94
C ASP A 119 -13.55 8.84 -14.50
N SER A 120 -12.65 9.40 -13.69
CA SER A 120 -11.81 10.54 -14.02
C SER A 120 -10.51 10.42 -13.24
N PRO A 121 -9.33 10.43 -13.89
CA PRO A 121 -9.10 10.43 -15.34
C PRO A 121 -9.63 9.15 -16.05
N LYS A 122 -9.64 9.13 -17.38
CA LYS A 122 -9.99 7.94 -18.18
C LYS A 122 -8.83 6.93 -18.22
N ARG A 123 -9.10 5.69 -18.67
CA ARG A 123 -8.08 4.63 -18.72
C ARG A 123 -6.91 5.02 -19.60
N GLU A 124 -7.18 5.58 -20.78
CA GLU A 124 -6.18 6.02 -21.74
C GLU A 124 -5.30 7.12 -21.13
N GLU A 125 -5.91 8.11 -20.49
CA GLU A 125 -5.18 9.17 -19.78
C GLU A 125 -4.32 8.63 -18.63
N MET A 126 -4.84 7.66 -17.86
CA MET A 126 -4.06 6.97 -16.83
C MET A 126 -2.83 6.26 -17.40
N LEU A 127 -3.00 5.50 -18.48
CA LEU A 127 -1.97 4.62 -19.03
C LEU A 127 -0.97 5.34 -19.94
N GLU A 128 -1.38 6.41 -20.62
CA GLU A 128 -0.57 7.10 -21.62
C GLU A 128 0.04 8.41 -21.11
N SER A 129 -0.50 8.99 -20.02
CA SER A 129 -0.03 10.27 -19.48
C SER A 129 0.36 10.19 -18.01
N ILE A 130 -0.59 9.86 -17.12
CA ILE A 130 -0.39 10.01 -15.67
C ILE A 130 0.61 9.00 -15.13
N LEU A 131 0.39 7.69 -15.33
CA LEU A 131 1.33 6.68 -14.86
C LEU A 131 2.70 6.82 -15.54
N PRO A 132 2.81 7.04 -16.86
CA PRO A 132 4.12 7.23 -17.48
C PRO A 132 4.93 8.41 -16.93
N ARG A 133 4.27 9.54 -16.64
CA ARG A 133 4.89 10.71 -16.01
C ARG A 133 5.40 10.36 -14.61
N ASP A 134 4.52 9.84 -13.76
CA ASP A 134 4.83 9.61 -12.35
C ASP A 134 5.88 8.49 -12.19
N LEU A 135 5.77 7.41 -12.96
CA LEU A 135 6.76 6.33 -12.99
C LEU A 135 8.12 6.82 -13.49
N ALA A 136 8.16 7.78 -14.42
CA ALA A 136 9.43 8.38 -14.86
C ALA A 136 10.10 9.19 -13.74
N ASP A 137 9.32 9.82 -12.87
CA ASP A 137 9.86 10.56 -11.73
C ASP A 137 10.30 9.60 -10.62
N PHE A 138 9.55 8.55 -10.31
CA PHE A 138 9.98 7.50 -9.36
C PHE A 138 11.24 6.77 -9.86
N GLU A 139 11.34 6.47 -11.15
CA GLU A 139 12.54 5.85 -11.76
C GLU A 139 13.80 6.73 -11.61
N LYS A 140 13.65 8.06 -11.61
CA LYS A 140 14.76 8.99 -11.29
C LYS A 140 15.07 8.98 -9.80
N LEU A 141 14.04 9.02 -8.94
CA LEU A 141 14.19 9.05 -7.49
C LEU A 141 14.86 7.78 -6.94
N MET A 142 14.59 6.61 -7.53
CA MET A 142 15.26 5.34 -7.21
C MET A 142 16.78 5.37 -7.42
N LYS A 143 17.33 6.40 -8.08
CA LYS A 143 18.76 6.54 -8.37
C LYS A 143 19.45 7.61 -7.54
N VAL A 144 18.71 8.29 -6.66
CA VAL A 144 19.26 9.37 -5.81
C VAL A 144 20.15 8.79 -4.71
N HIS A 145 19.69 7.72 -4.07
CA HIS A 145 20.48 6.98 -3.08
C HIS A 145 21.01 5.67 -3.67
N PRO A 146 22.22 5.24 -3.27
CA PRO A 146 22.72 3.94 -3.68
C PRO A 146 21.94 2.82 -2.95
N GLY A 147 21.92 1.65 -3.57
CA GLY A 147 21.37 0.43 -2.98
C GLY A 147 20.30 -0.22 -3.83
N GLU A 148 19.63 -1.19 -3.22
CA GLU A 148 18.63 -2.03 -3.87
C GLU A 148 17.17 -1.63 -3.59
N PHE A 149 16.97 -0.75 -2.61
CA PHE A 149 15.68 -0.19 -2.18
C PHE A 149 15.65 1.33 -2.46
N ILE A 150 14.58 2.04 -2.06
CA ILE A 150 14.53 3.51 -2.21
C ILE A 150 15.75 4.19 -1.56
N ILE A 151 16.20 3.68 -0.41
CA ILE A 151 17.49 4.03 0.20
C ILE A 151 18.17 2.75 0.68
N GLY A 152 19.43 2.55 0.31
CA GLY A 152 20.30 1.51 0.85
C GLY A 152 19.89 0.07 0.46
N ASP A 153 20.45 -0.89 1.18
CA ASP A 153 20.32 -2.33 0.90
C ASP A 153 19.30 -3.04 1.80
N LYS A 154 18.53 -2.27 2.59
CA LYS A 154 17.47 -2.78 3.46
C LYS A 154 16.16 -2.06 3.15
N PRO A 155 15.01 -2.75 3.25
CA PRO A 155 13.74 -2.10 3.04
C PRO A 155 13.45 -1.06 4.12
N ASN A 156 12.79 0.01 3.71
CA ASN A 156 12.24 1.08 4.53
C ASN A 156 10.73 1.15 4.31
N TYR A 157 10.04 2.03 5.04
CA TYR A 157 8.58 2.06 5.01
C TYR A 157 7.99 2.52 3.67
N ALA A 158 8.72 3.35 2.89
CA ALA A 158 8.27 3.85 1.60
C ALA A 158 8.35 2.78 0.50
N ASP A 159 9.21 1.77 0.67
CA ASP A 159 9.28 0.65 -0.27
C ASP A 159 7.96 -0.13 -0.34
N TYR A 160 7.23 -0.26 0.77
CA TYR A 160 5.99 -1.04 0.80
C TYR A 160 4.82 -0.35 0.07
N ILE A 161 4.73 0.98 0.14
CA ILE A 161 3.73 1.70 -0.67
C ILE A 161 4.11 1.66 -2.15
N LEU A 162 5.39 1.88 -2.48
CA LEU A 162 5.85 1.82 -3.86
C LEU A 162 5.58 0.44 -4.45
N PHE A 163 5.98 -0.62 -3.74
CA PHE A 163 5.78 -1.98 -4.21
C PHE A 163 4.31 -2.29 -4.48
N GLU A 164 3.44 -2.00 -3.53
CA GLU A 164 2.02 -2.27 -3.68
C GLU A 164 1.43 -1.51 -4.86
N GLU A 165 1.76 -0.23 -5.02
CA GLU A 165 1.26 0.57 -6.13
C GLU A 165 1.78 0.08 -7.48
N LEU A 166 3.07 -0.27 -7.59
CA LEU A 166 3.61 -0.90 -8.81
C LEU A 166 2.89 -2.22 -9.12
N ASP A 167 2.61 -3.03 -8.10
CA ASP A 167 1.87 -4.28 -8.27
C ASP A 167 0.44 -4.03 -8.77
N VAL A 168 -0.26 -3.04 -8.21
CA VAL A 168 -1.57 -2.59 -8.71
C VAL A 168 -1.49 -2.13 -10.16
N TYR A 169 -0.47 -1.35 -10.53
CA TYR A 169 -0.34 -0.85 -11.91
C TYR A 169 0.01 -1.96 -12.90
N THR A 170 0.78 -2.97 -12.51
CA THR A 170 1.01 -4.14 -13.37
C THR A 170 -0.25 -4.97 -13.57
N HIS A 171 -1.18 -4.98 -12.60
CA HIS A 171 -2.49 -5.58 -12.78
C HIS A 171 -3.37 -4.78 -13.75
N LEU A 172 -3.24 -3.44 -13.73
CA LEU A 172 -3.93 -2.55 -14.66
C LEU A 172 -3.40 -2.69 -16.10
N HIS A 173 -2.07 -2.79 -16.26
CA HIS A 173 -1.38 -2.95 -17.53
C HIS A 173 -0.06 -3.71 -17.36
N ALA A 174 -0.01 -4.96 -17.82
CA ALA A 174 1.05 -5.92 -17.52
C ALA A 174 2.48 -5.45 -17.86
N THR A 175 2.65 -4.61 -18.88
CA THR A 175 3.95 -4.13 -19.36
C THR A 175 4.27 -2.69 -18.94
N ILE A 176 3.49 -2.10 -18.03
CA ILE A 176 3.65 -0.69 -17.63
C ILE A 176 5.05 -0.36 -17.09
N LEU A 177 5.77 -1.36 -16.56
CA LEU A 177 7.12 -1.20 -16.00
C LEU A 177 8.27 -1.42 -17.00
N ASP A 178 8.00 -1.79 -18.26
CA ASP A 178 9.05 -2.19 -19.21
C ASP A 178 10.04 -1.06 -19.55
N LYS A 179 9.62 0.20 -19.43
CA LYS A 179 10.46 1.38 -19.67
C LYS A 179 11.21 1.86 -18.41
N TYR A 180 10.98 1.23 -17.26
CA TYR A 180 11.46 1.68 -15.94
C TYR A 180 12.25 0.55 -15.28
N PRO A 181 13.50 0.30 -15.71
CA PRO A 181 14.27 -0.87 -15.30
C PRO A 181 14.55 -0.91 -13.79
N SER A 182 14.79 0.23 -13.13
CA SER A 182 14.99 0.27 -11.67
C SER A 182 13.70 -0.10 -10.94
N LEU A 183 12.55 0.46 -11.35
CA LEU A 183 11.25 0.11 -10.76
C LEU A 183 10.86 -1.35 -11.02
N LYS A 184 11.11 -1.86 -12.24
CA LYS A 184 10.84 -3.26 -12.58
C LYS A 184 11.70 -4.21 -11.75
N ALA A 185 12.99 -3.92 -11.61
CA ALA A 185 13.90 -4.72 -10.78
C ALA A 185 13.48 -4.70 -9.31
N PHE A 186 13.12 -3.54 -8.78
CA PHE A 186 12.59 -3.37 -7.43
C PHE A 186 11.29 -4.18 -7.22
N TRP A 187 10.32 -4.08 -8.13
CA TRP A 187 9.05 -4.81 -8.05
C TRP A 187 9.27 -6.33 -8.06
N VAL A 188 10.12 -6.85 -8.95
CA VAL A 188 10.50 -8.28 -8.97
C VAL A 188 11.17 -8.69 -7.65
N LYS A 189 12.08 -7.86 -7.13
CA LYS A 189 12.78 -8.12 -5.87
C LYS A 189 11.79 -8.24 -4.72
N MET A 190 10.86 -7.30 -4.59
CA MET A 190 9.83 -7.31 -3.55
C MET A 190 8.93 -8.55 -3.62
N TRP A 191 8.53 -8.99 -4.84
CA TRP A 191 7.82 -10.26 -5.05
C TRP A 191 8.59 -11.49 -4.58
N GLN A 192 9.92 -11.46 -4.69
CA GLN A 192 10.79 -12.58 -4.31
C GLN A 192 11.31 -12.51 -2.87
N ARG A 193 10.92 -11.49 -2.09
CA ARG A 193 11.34 -11.41 -0.68
C ARG A 193 10.84 -12.62 0.09
N PRO A 194 11.70 -13.33 0.83
CA PRO A 194 11.33 -14.60 1.47
C PRO A 194 10.09 -14.52 2.37
N ASN A 195 9.97 -13.42 3.13
CA ASN A 195 8.87 -13.21 4.07
C ASN A 195 7.56 -12.76 3.40
N LEU A 196 7.62 -12.28 2.15
CA LEU A 196 6.45 -11.85 1.39
C LEU A 196 5.97 -12.90 0.39
N LYS A 197 6.87 -13.67 -0.20
CA LYS A 197 6.58 -14.53 -1.36
C LYS A 197 5.34 -15.41 -1.17
N ALA A 198 5.30 -16.18 -0.08
CA ALA A 198 4.16 -17.07 0.20
C ALA A 198 2.85 -16.30 0.39
N TYR A 199 2.89 -15.13 1.05
CA TYR A 199 1.74 -14.27 1.23
C TYR A 199 1.23 -13.72 -0.11
N LEU A 200 2.14 -13.24 -0.97
CA LEU A 200 1.79 -12.66 -2.27
C LEU A 200 1.26 -13.71 -3.25
N GLU A 201 1.85 -14.91 -3.26
CA GLU A 201 1.35 -16.05 -4.05
C GLU A 201 -0.06 -16.44 -3.61
N LYS A 202 -0.30 -16.53 -2.30
CA LYS A 202 -1.64 -16.80 -1.76
C LYS A 202 -2.62 -15.68 -2.10
N ARG A 203 -2.24 -14.41 -1.89
CA ARG A 203 -3.05 -13.21 -2.23
C ARG A 203 -3.49 -13.23 -3.69
N LYS A 204 -2.58 -13.62 -4.59
CA LYS A 204 -2.86 -13.77 -6.02
C LYS A 204 -3.77 -14.97 -6.32
N ALA A 205 -3.52 -16.12 -5.70
CA ALA A 205 -4.35 -17.31 -5.88
C ALA A 205 -5.79 -17.11 -5.38
N ASP A 206 -5.95 -16.43 -4.25
CA ASP A 206 -7.25 -16.09 -3.66
C ASP A 206 -7.97 -14.96 -4.42
N ARG A 207 -7.31 -14.31 -5.38
CA ARG A 207 -7.82 -13.13 -6.10
C ARG A 207 -8.33 -12.05 -5.16
N VAL A 208 -7.54 -11.72 -4.13
CA VAL A 208 -7.89 -10.66 -3.17
C VAL A 208 -8.12 -9.35 -3.92
N TRP A 209 -9.27 -8.74 -3.68
CA TRP A 209 -9.71 -7.52 -4.34
C TRP A 209 -8.71 -6.39 -4.12
N ILE A 210 -8.39 -5.63 -5.17
CA ILE A 210 -7.50 -4.47 -5.05
C ILE A 210 -8.23 -3.28 -4.43
N ASN A 211 -9.47 -3.08 -4.87
CA ASN A 211 -10.35 -1.98 -4.52
C ASN A 211 -11.76 -2.55 -4.32
N ALA A 212 -12.69 -1.75 -3.78
CA ALA A 212 -14.09 -2.16 -3.64
C ALA A 212 -14.87 -2.16 -4.98
N ILE A 213 -14.20 -1.85 -6.09
CA ILE A 213 -14.75 -1.85 -7.44
C ILE A 213 -13.69 -2.43 -8.37
N GLU A 214 -14.09 -3.37 -9.23
CA GLU A 214 -13.29 -3.87 -10.34
C GLU A 214 -13.56 -3.02 -11.58
N LYS A 215 -12.61 -2.15 -11.94
CA LYS A 215 -12.70 -1.30 -13.14
C LYS A 215 -11.37 -1.25 -13.87
N GLY A 216 -11.41 -1.44 -15.19
CA GLY A 216 -10.22 -1.41 -16.06
C GLY A 216 -9.39 -2.70 -15.99
N LEU A 217 -10.02 -3.84 -15.71
CA LEU A 217 -9.42 -5.17 -15.80
C LEU A 217 -9.97 -5.90 -17.03
N ASP A 218 -9.78 -5.29 -18.19
CA ASP A 218 -10.05 -5.87 -19.51
C ASP A 218 -8.73 -6.17 -20.22
#